data_AF-A0A6N9B1C7-F1
#
_entry.id   AF-A0A6N9B1C7-F1
#
_cell.length_a   1.000
_cell.length_b   1.000
_cell.length_c   1.000
_cell.angle_alpha   90.00
_cell.angle_beta   90.00
_cell.angle_gamma   90.00
#
_symmetry.space_group_name_H-M   'P 1'
#
loop_
_entity.id
_entity.type
_entity.pdbx_description
1 polymer ?
#
loop_
_entity_poly.entity_id
_entity_poly.type
_entity_poly.pdbx_seq_one_letter_code
_entity_poly.pdbx_strand_id
1 'polypeptide(L)' 'MIPRDYIIEFRDQAPWISDFQVEQDLVISRALVYIFSDQLLAGALAFRGGTALYKLYVKPAARYSQMLIWFKLDPNRPAL' A
#
# COMPACT_ATOMS: atom_id res chain seq x y z
N MET A 1 8.58 -14.71 -6.45
CA MET A 1 9.56 -13.65 -6.15
C MET A 1 9.67 -12.73 -7.34
N ILE A 2 9.68 -11.43 -7.09
CA ILE A 2 9.92 -10.40 -8.10
C ILE A 2 11.40 -10.46 -8.51
N PRO A 3 11.75 -10.32 -9.81
CA PRO A 3 13.14 -10.25 -10.23
C PRO A 3 13.92 -9.14 -9.52
N ARG A 4 15.20 -9.41 -9.20
CA ARG A 4 16.02 -8.55 -8.35
C ARG A 4 16.18 -7.14 -8.91
N ASP A 5 16.25 -6.98 -10.23
CA ASP A 5 16.44 -5.69 -10.88
C ASP A 5 15.32 -4.71 -10.52
N TYR A 6 14.06 -5.18 -10.48
CA TYR A 6 12.92 -4.36 -10.06
C TYR A 6 12.97 -3.99 -8.57
N ILE A 7 13.51 -4.88 -7.73
CA ILE A 7 13.69 -4.60 -6.29
C ILE A 7 14.75 -3.49 -6.11
N ILE A 8 15.85 -3.57 -6.86
CA ILE A 8 16.92 -2.57 -6.84
C ILE A 8 16.39 -1.21 -7.31
N GLU A 9 15.66 -1.18 -8.43
CA GLU A 9 15.06 0.04 -8.97
C GLU A 9 14.07 0.67 -7.97
N PHE A 10 13.20 -0.14 -7.37
CA PHE A 10 12.16 0.35 -6.46
C PHE A 10 12.71 0.85 -5.11
N ARG A 11 13.97 0.54 -4.78
CA ARG A 11 14.62 1.01 -3.55
C ARG A 11 14.71 2.54 -3.46
N ASP A 12 14.69 3.25 -4.59
CA ASP A 12 14.60 4.71 -4.61
C ASP A 12 13.30 5.23 -3.97
N GLN A 13 12.19 4.50 -4.16
CA GLN A 13 10.89 4.82 -3.56
C GLN A 13 10.73 4.25 -2.15
N ALA A 14 11.37 3.11 -1.89
CA ALA A 14 11.27 2.36 -0.65
C ALA A 14 12.68 1.98 -0.16
N PRO A 15 13.45 2.91 0.43
CA PRO A 15 14.87 2.70 0.79
C PRO A 15 15.01 1.89 2.09
N TRP A 16 14.34 0.75 2.16
CA TRP A 16 14.38 -0.15 3.31
C TRP A 16 15.69 -0.92 3.39
N ILE A 17 16.05 -1.39 4.59
CA ILE A 17 17.37 -1.97 4.84
C ILE A 17 17.55 -3.26 4.02
N SER A 18 16.56 -4.15 4.03
CA SER A 18 16.65 -5.44 3.33
C SER A 18 15.83 -5.50 2.04
N ASP A 19 16.33 -6.26 1.06
CA ASP A 19 15.66 -6.46 -0.24
C ASP A 19 14.25 -7.04 -0.09
N PHE A 20 14.03 -7.90 0.93
CA PHE A 20 12.70 -8.43 1.26
C PHE A 20 11.71 -7.32 1.65
N GLN A 21 12.15 -6.31 2.41
CA GLN A 21 11.29 -5.19 2.80
C GLN A 21 10.92 -4.34 1.58
N VAL A 22 11.87 -4.13 0.67
CA VAL A 22 11.64 -3.42 -0.60
C VAL A 22 10.69 -4.21 -1.51
N GLU A 23 10.90 -5.51 -1.66
CA GLU A 23 10.02 -6.39 -2.43
C GLU A 23 8.59 -6.38 -1.87
N GLN A 24 8.44 -6.50 -0.54
CA GLN A 24 7.11 -6.48 0.08
C GLN A 24 6.41 -5.13 -0.13
N ASP A 25 7.15 -4.02 0.01
CA ASP A 25 6.62 -2.69 -0.22
C ASP A 25 6.13 -2.53 -1.68
N LEU A 26 6.89 -3.06 -2.64
CA LEU A 26 6.50 -3.11 -4.05
C LEU A 26 5.22 -3.94 -4.26
N VAL A 27 5.12 -5.12 -3.65
CA VAL A 27 3.92 -5.98 -3.69
C VAL A 27 2.70 -5.25 -3.12
N ILE A 28 2.85 -4.61 -1.96
CA ILE A 28 1.78 -3.81 -1.33
C ILE A 28 1.34 -2.68 -2.25
N SER A 29 2.30 -1.94 -2.82
CA SER A 29 2.01 -0.81 -3.70
C SER A 29 1.23 -1.26 -4.93
N ARG A 30 1.64 -2.38 -5.55
CA ARG A 30 0.94 -2.96 -6.69
C ARG A 30 -0.44 -3.50 -6.32
N ALA A 31 -0.59 -4.13 -5.16
CA ALA A 31 -1.88 -4.63 -4.68
C ALA A 31 -2.87 -3.49 -4.44
N LEU A 32 -2.41 -2.37 -3.88
CA LEU A 32 -3.24 -1.17 -3.70
C LEU A 32 -3.76 -0.64 -5.04
N VAL A 33 -2.89 -0.56 -6.05
CA VAL A 33 -3.30 -0.15 -7.41
C VAL A 33 -4.37 -1.10 -7.96
N TYR A 34 -4.18 -2.43 -7.87
CA TYR A 34 -5.19 -3.37 -8.35
C TYR A 34 -6.53 -3.28 -7.61
N ILE A 35 -6.50 -3.20 -6.28
CA ILE A 35 -7.72 -3.13 -5.45
C ILE A 35 -8.51 -1.86 -5.77
N PHE A 36 -7.85 -0.71 -5.88
CA PHE A 36 -8.52 0.57 -6.11
C PHE A 36 -8.77 0.89 -7.59
N SER A 37 -8.25 0.07 -8.51
CA SER A 37 -8.64 0.12 -9.93
C SER A 37 -9.93 -0.66 -10.21
N ASP A 38 -10.34 -1.55 -9.32
CA ASP A 38 -11.61 -2.26 -9.41
C ASP A 38 -12.74 -1.42 -8.77
N GLN A 39 -13.77 -1.09 -9.56
CA GLN A 39 -14.85 -0.19 -9.11
C GLN A 39 -15.64 -0.75 -7.91
N LEU A 40 -15.85 -2.06 -7.85
CA LEU A 40 -16.58 -2.69 -6.76
C LEU A 40 -15.77 -2.60 -5.46
N LEU A 41 -14.49 -2.97 -5.52
CA LEU A 41 -13.61 -2.94 -4.35
C LEU A 41 -13.32 -1.52 -3.87
N ALA A 42 -13.09 -0.58 -4.79
CA ALA A 42 -12.88 0.82 -4.47
C ALA A 42 -14.09 1.44 -3.74
N GLY A 43 -15.31 1.07 -4.12
CA GLY A 43 -16.53 1.51 -3.46
C GLY A 43 -16.84 0.77 -2.14
N ALA A 44 -16.26 -0.40 -1.91
CA ALA A 44 -16.58 -1.26 -0.77
C ALA A 44 -15.52 -1.25 0.35
N LEU A 45 -14.29 -0.82 0.07
CA LEU A 45 -13.16 -0.93 0.99
C LEU A 45 -12.51 0.43 1.26
N ALA A 46 -12.31 0.74 2.54
CA ALA A 46 -11.43 1.81 2.99
C ALA A 46 -10.08 1.24 3.44
N PHE A 47 -9.00 1.79 2.90
CA PHE A 47 -7.64 1.52 3.35
C PHE A 47 -7.24 2.48 4.48
N ARG A 48 -6.78 1.94 5.61
CA ARG A 48 -6.48 2.73 6.82
C ARG A 48 -5.29 2.19 7.60
N GLY A 49 -4.94 2.89 8.68
CA GLY A 49 -3.82 2.54 9.56
C GLY A 49 -2.49 3.15 9.12
N GLY A 50 -1.40 2.75 9.79
CA GLY A 50 -0.07 3.33 9.59
C GLY A 50 0.45 3.18 8.16
N THR A 51 0.23 2.03 7.53
CA THR A 51 0.63 1.82 6.13
C THR A 51 -0.11 2.76 5.18
N ALA A 52 -1.41 3.02 5.41
CA ALA A 52 -2.17 3.99 4.61
C ALA A 52 -1.62 5.41 4.77
N LEU A 53 -1.29 5.81 6.00
CA LEU A 53 -0.68 7.11 6.27
C LEU A 53 0.64 7.30 5.52
N TYR A 54 1.55 6.33 5.59
CA TYR A 54 2.86 6.42 4.94
C TYR A 54 2.80 6.24 3.41
N LYS A 55 1.82 5.50 2.89
CA LYS A 55 1.65 5.34 1.44
C LYS A 55 1.03 6.54 0.77
N LEU A 56 0.07 7.19 1.44
CA LEU A 56 -0.77 8.20 0.80
C LEU A 56 -0.36 9.63 1.19
N TYR A 57 0.16 9.86 2.39
CA TYR A 57 0.28 11.22 2.95
C TYR A 57 1.66 11.60 3.48
N VAL A 58 2.48 10.66 3.94
CA VAL A 58 3.79 10.97 4.54
C VAL A 58 4.93 10.50 3.64
N LYS A 59 5.67 11.46 3.07
CA LYS A 59 6.85 11.21 2.25
C LYS A 59 8.06 12.04 2.74
N PRO A 60 9.24 11.43 2.94
CA PRO A 60 9.50 9.98 2.90
C PRO A 60 8.83 9.24 4.07
N ALA A 61 8.55 7.95 3.90
CA ALA A 61 7.94 7.14 4.94
C ALA A 61 8.88 7.02 6.16
N ALA A 62 8.39 7.28 7.36
CA ALA A 62 9.22 7.36 8.57
C ALA A 62 9.76 5.99 9.05
N ARG A 63 9.07 4.91 8.70
CA ARG A 63 9.45 3.54 9.07
C ARG A 63 8.82 2.52 8.14
N TYR A 64 9.41 1.34 8.12
CA TYR A 64 8.83 0.18 7.46
C TYR A 64 7.50 -0.23 8.12
N SER A 65 6.53 -0.63 7.30
CA SER A 65 5.22 -1.11 7.75
C SER A 65 4.68 -2.16 6.79
N GLN A 66 4.27 -3.31 7.35
CA GLN A 66 3.79 -4.46 6.58
C GLN A 66 2.27 -4.61 6.62
N MET A 67 1.62 -4.06 7.65
CA MET A 67 0.21 -4.37 7.92
C MET A 67 -0.72 -3.59 7.02
N LEU A 68 -1.54 -4.31 6.26
CA LEU A 68 -2.67 -3.74 5.55
C LEU A 68 -3.92 -3.84 6.44
N ILE A 69 -4.56 -2.71 6.70
CA ILE A 69 -5.81 -2.68 7.46
C ILE A 69 -6.92 -2.17 6.56
N TRP A 70 -7.91 -3.01 6.38
CA TRP A 70 -9.08 -2.76 5.55
C TRP A 70 -10.31 -2.56 6.42
N PHE A 71 -11.24 -1.77 5.91
CA PHE A 71 -12.55 -1.62 6.52
C PHE A 71 -13.62 -1.65 5.44
N LYS A 72 -14.66 -2.44 5.67
CA LYS A 72 -15.80 -2.46 4.78
C LYS A 72 -16.57 -1.16 4.95
N LEU A 73 -16.78 -0.45 3.85
CA LEU A 73 -17.66 0.70 3.84
C LEU A 73 -19.11 0.22 4.01
N ASP A 74 -19.86 0.88 4.87
CA ASP A 74 -21.28 0.64 5.01
C ASP A 74 -21.99 1.35 3.84
N PRO A 75 -22.67 0.60 2.94
CA PRO A 75 -23.34 1.19 1.79
C PRO A 75 -24.49 2.14 2.18
N ASN A 76 -24.96 2.08 3.42
CA ASN A 76 -26.02 2.96 3.94
C ASN A 76 -25.48 4.15 4.75
N ARG A 77 -24.16 4.27 4.90
CA ARG A 77 -23.57 5.38 5.65
C ARG A 77 -23.68 6.66 4.81
N PRO A 78 -24.29 7.75 5.34
CA PRO A 78 -24.35 9.01 4.61
C PRO A 78 -22.93 9.52 4.33
N ALA A 79 -22.71 10.04 3.11
CA ALA A 79 -21.48 10.75 2.79
C ALA A 79 -21.38 11.97 3.74
N LEU A 80 -20.26 12.06 4.45
CA LEU A 80 -19.94 13.22 5.29
C LEU A 80 -19.69 14.45 4.44
#